data_AF-A0A5Q3HD11-F1
#
_entry.id   AF-A0A5Q3HD11-F1
#
_cell.length_a   1.000
_cell.length_b   1.000
_cell.length_c   1.000
_cell.angle_alpha   90.00
_cell.angle_beta   90.00
_cell.angle_gamma   90.00
#
_symmetry.space_group_name_H-M   'P 1'
#
loop_
_entity.id
_entity.type
_entity.pdbx_description
1 polymer ?
#
loop_
_entity_poly.entity_id
_entity_poly.type
_entity_poly.pdbx_seq_one_letter_code
_entity_poly.pdbx_strand_id
1 'polypeptide(L)'
;MQIKLRPQDSKLLKKVRALKGNEWSTGQDAVVELRKLLLQLQNRRCVYCQSPIEADGIGYRELEHILPKGASRACKLPRGHSEDFDHRRSTFGYSDFSYEPLNLAISCADCNNSKGMFDSLINRKRKPIRYPAAKRFLWFHPHFHKYSEHITLNENFTFTKRTDGGDFVIRACKLNLVESLEKRFLARAVTNVVHADGLEHAVDTIAANIRGKIYGIEQGAKALIRRFNLNMVEAETVLQTKLTDSVDADIKVREDLRRMFRVVNARPPLKS
;
A
#
# COMPACT_ATOMS: atom_id res chain seq x y z
N MET A 1 -6.93 -4.16 -8.98
CA MET A 1 -5.57 -4.20 -9.55
C MET A 1 -5.18 -5.64 -9.86
N GLN A 2 -4.54 -5.88 -11.00
CA GLN A 2 -3.81 -7.12 -11.37
C GLN A 2 -2.63 -6.70 -12.24
N ILE A 3 -1.42 -7.17 -11.94
CA ILE A 3 -0.24 -6.88 -12.76
C ILE A 3 -0.30 -7.76 -14.01
N LYS A 4 -0.37 -7.14 -15.19
CA LYS A 4 -0.39 -7.85 -16.47
C LYS A 4 0.84 -7.50 -17.29
N LEU A 5 1.85 -8.35 -17.21
CA LEU A 5 3.00 -8.31 -18.11
C LEU A 5 2.53 -8.68 -19.53
N ARG A 6 2.89 -7.87 -20.52
CA ARG A 6 2.40 -7.97 -21.90
C ARG A 6 3.48 -8.53 -22.84
N PRO A 7 3.11 -9.05 -24.03
CA PRO A 7 4.08 -9.53 -25.01
C PRO A 7 5.18 -8.51 -25.36
N GLN A 8 4.83 -7.22 -25.46
CA GLN A 8 5.77 -6.13 -25.72
C GLN A 8 6.87 -5.98 -24.64
N ASP A 9 6.59 -6.41 -23.40
CA ASP A 9 7.55 -6.31 -22.30
C ASP A 9 8.62 -7.41 -22.38
N SER A 10 8.46 -8.42 -23.26
CA SER A 10 9.29 -9.63 -23.35
C SER A 10 10.80 -9.36 -23.43
N LYS A 11 11.23 -8.33 -24.17
CA LYS A 11 12.65 -7.95 -24.27
C LYS A 11 13.22 -7.57 -22.91
N LEU A 12 12.50 -6.73 -22.16
CA LEU A 12 12.89 -6.32 -20.80
C LEU A 12 12.87 -7.52 -19.85
N LEU A 13 11.81 -8.34 -19.89
CA LEU A 13 11.70 -9.51 -19.01
C LEU A 13 12.84 -10.51 -19.23
N LYS A 14 13.29 -10.71 -20.48
CA LYS A 14 14.47 -11.54 -20.79
C LYS A 14 15.75 -10.94 -20.22
N LYS A 15 15.96 -9.62 -20.32
CA LYS A 15 17.12 -8.96 -19.71
C LYS A 15 17.14 -9.15 -18.19
N VAL A 16 16.01 -8.98 -17.52
CA VAL A 16 15.91 -9.19 -16.06
C VAL A 16 16.23 -10.63 -15.68
N ARG A 17 15.65 -11.62 -16.38
CA ARG A 17 15.94 -13.04 -16.10
C ARG A 17 17.38 -13.45 -16.39
N ALA A 18 18.06 -12.75 -17.30
CA ALA A 18 19.46 -13.00 -17.64
C ALA A 18 20.44 -12.51 -16.56
N LEU A 19 19.97 -11.69 -15.61
CA LEU A 19 20.80 -11.23 -14.50
C LEU A 19 21.20 -12.43 -13.64
N LYS A 20 22.50 -12.55 -13.40
CA LYS A 20 23.11 -13.61 -12.60
C LYS A 20 23.65 -13.05 -11.31
N GLY A 21 23.74 -13.93 -10.30
CA GLY A 21 24.40 -13.64 -9.04
C GLY A 21 23.49 -13.87 -7.84
N ASN A 22 24.12 -14.24 -6.73
CA ASN A 22 23.43 -14.42 -5.46
C ASN A 22 23.10 -13.06 -4.80
N GLU A 23 23.65 -11.96 -5.31
CA GLU A 23 23.45 -10.61 -4.81
C GLU A 23 22.38 -9.87 -5.63
N TRP A 24 21.42 -9.31 -4.91
CA TRP A 24 20.32 -8.55 -5.49
C TRP A 24 20.79 -7.10 -5.61
N SER A 25 20.66 -6.50 -6.78
CA SER A 25 20.98 -5.09 -6.98
C SER A 25 19.81 -4.36 -7.64
N THR A 26 19.30 -3.37 -6.92
CA THR A 26 18.30 -2.43 -7.44
C THR A 26 18.91 -1.40 -8.40
N GLY A 27 20.24 -1.33 -8.52
CA GLY A 27 20.93 -0.37 -9.39
C GLY A 27 21.05 -0.84 -10.84
N GLN A 28 20.81 -2.12 -11.15
CA GLN A 28 20.98 -2.63 -12.51
C GLN A 28 19.91 -2.06 -13.45
N ASP A 29 20.31 -1.64 -14.65
CA ASP A 29 19.44 -0.96 -15.62
C ASP A 29 18.13 -1.71 -15.89
N ALA A 30 18.21 -3.02 -16.13
CA ALA A 30 17.02 -3.84 -16.37
C ALA A 30 16.07 -3.88 -15.15
N VAL A 31 16.60 -3.81 -13.93
CA VAL A 31 15.80 -3.74 -12.69
C VAL A 31 15.18 -2.35 -12.51
N VAL A 32 15.91 -1.29 -12.86
CA VAL A 32 15.39 0.08 -12.89
C VAL A 32 14.24 0.21 -13.91
N GLU A 33 14.43 -0.31 -15.12
CA GLU A 33 13.38 -0.34 -16.15
C GLU A 33 12.15 -1.16 -15.72
N LEU A 34 12.36 -2.37 -15.18
CA LEU A 34 11.27 -3.21 -14.69
C LEU A 34 10.45 -2.52 -13.60
N ARG A 35 11.11 -1.82 -12.69
CA ARG A 35 10.44 -1.08 -11.61
C ARG A 35 9.54 0.02 -12.14
N LYS A 36 10.00 0.78 -13.14
CA LYS A 36 9.18 1.81 -13.81
C LYS A 36 7.96 1.16 -14.46
N LEU A 37 8.15 0.03 -15.15
CA LEU A 37 7.05 -0.74 -15.74
C LEU A 37 6.06 -1.21 -14.66
N LEU A 38 6.53 -1.80 -13.57
CA LEU A 38 5.66 -2.29 -12.49
C LEU A 38 4.90 -1.14 -11.80
N LEU A 39 5.54 0.00 -11.57
CA LEU A 39 4.87 1.20 -11.05
C LEU A 39 3.71 1.64 -11.97
N GLN A 40 3.92 1.62 -13.29
CA GLN A 40 2.87 1.93 -14.26
C GLN A 40 1.74 0.88 -14.22
N LEU A 41 2.08 -0.41 -14.30
CA LEU A 41 1.10 -1.50 -14.31
C LEU A 41 0.29 -1.60 -13.01
N GLN A 42 0.84 -1.12 -11.90
CA GLN A 42 0.17 -1.04 -10.59
C GLN A 42 -0.56 0.28 -10.34
N ASN A 43 -0.64 1.17 -11.34
CA ASN A 43 -1.21 2.51 -11.20
C ASN A 43 -0.62 3.28 -10.00
N ARG A 44 0.70 3.15 -9.80
CA ARG A 44 1.45 3.74 -8.68
C ARG A 44 0.83 3.43 -7.31
N ARG A 45 0.37 2.19 -7.10
CA ARG A 45 -0.16 1.74 -5.81
C ARG A 45 0.62 0.53 -5.29
N CYS A 46 0.77 0.49 -3.97
CA CYS A 46 1.32 -0.66 -3.26
C CYS A 46 0.49 -1.91 -3.60
N VAL A 47 1.17 -2.99 -3.97
CA VAL A 47 0.54 -4.24 -4.38
C VAL A 47 -0.37 -4.84 -3.32
N TYR A 48 -0.07 -4.61 -2.02
CA TYR A 48 -0.82 -5.19 -0.90
C TYR A 48 -1.88 -4.27 -0.32
N CYS A 49 -1.52 -3.07 0.13
CA CYS A 49 -2.50 -2.19 0.78
C CYS A 49 -3.22 -1.25 -0.19
N GLN A 50 -2.85 -1.27 -1.48
CA GLN A 50 -3.36 -0.36 -2.52
C GLN A 50 -3.19 1.13 -2.20
N SER A 51 -2.39 1.46 -1.18
CA SER A 51 -1.99 2.84 -0.90
C SER A 51 -1.22 3.41 -2.08
N PRO A 52 -1.43 4.68 -2.42
CA PRO A 52 -0.62 5.40 -3.39
C PRO A 52 0.88 5.37 -3.04
N ILE A 53 1.69 5.34 -4.08
CA ILE A 53 3.13 5.52 -4.03
C ILE A 53 3.43 6.94 -4.52
N GLU A 54 3.74 7.81 -3.55
CA GLU A 54 3.88 9.25 -3.75
C GLU A 54 5.10 9.57 -4.63
N ALA A 55 6.24 8.93 -4.39
CA ALA A 55 7.46 9.15 -5.15
C ALA A 55 8.13 7.84 -5.61
N ASP A 56 8.92 7.92 -6.69
CA ASP A 56 9.77 6.80 -7.14
C ASP A 56 11.12 6.82 -6.40
N GLY A 57 11.08 6.69 -5.08
CA GLY A 57 12.24 6.72 -4.19
C GLY A 57 12.22 5.58 -3.18
N ILE A 58 13.39 5.24 -2.62
CA ILE A 58 13.50 4.30 -1.50
C ILE A 58 12.69 4.85 -0.30
N GLY A 59 12.03 3.98 0.46
CA GLY A 59 11.14 4.39 1.56
C GLY A 59 9.73 4.73 1.09
N TYR A 60 9.56 5.32 -0.10
CA TYR A 60 8.24 5.49 -0.72
C TYR A 60 7.77 4.22 -1.39
N ARG A 61 8.69 3.51 -2.05
CA ARG A 61 8.43 2.23 -2.71
C ARG A 61 9.59 1.27 -2.66
N GLU A 62 9.24 0.02 -2.42
CA GLU A 62 10.14 -1.11 -2.40
C GLU A 62 9.84 -2.03 -3.57
N LEU A 63 10.89 -2.67 -4.12
CA LEU A 63 10.70 -3.79 -5.02
C LEU A 63 10.57 -5.06 -4.18
N GLU A 64 9.36 -5.56 -4.13
CA GLU A 64 8.92 -6.69 -3.33
C GLU A 64 9.22 -8.02 -4.02
N HIS A 65 9.69 -8.99 -3.24
CA HIS A 65 9.74 -10.39 -3.64
C HIS A 65 8.54 -11.16 -3.07
N ILE A 66 7.63 -11.64 -3.91
CA ILE A 66 6.44 -12.41 -3.48
C ILE A 66 6.85 -13.68 -2.73
N LEU A 67 7.85 -14.39 -3.22
CA LEU A 67 8.57 -15.45 -2.55
C LEU A 67 9.91 -14.94 -2.01
N PRO A 68 10.23 -15.23 -0.74
CA PRO A 68 11.44 -14.72 -0.10
C PRO A 68 12.70 -15.14 -0.86
N LYS A 69 13.57 -14.18 -1.18
CA LYS A 69 14.82 -14.43 -1.90
C LYS A 69 15.77 -15.38 -1.14
N GLY A 70 15.99 -15.12 0.14
CA GLY A 70 17.00 -15.81 0.95
C GLY A 70 16.41 -16.61 2.09
N ALA A 71 17.25 -17.42 2.74
CA ALA A 71 16.87 -18.06 3.99
C ALA A 71 16.75 -17.01 5.11
N SER A 72 15.74 -17.16 5.97
CA SER A 72 15.68 -16.37 7.20
C SER A 72 16.74 -16.85 8.19
N ARG A 73 17.38 -15.94 8.94
CA ARG A 73 18.49 -16.27 9.88
C ARG A 73 18.19 -17.41 10.86
N ALA A 74 16.95 -17.51 11.33
CA ALA A 74 16.52 -18.51 12.31
C ALA A 74 15.82 -19.73 11.67
N CYS A 75 15.89 -19.91 10.34
CA CYS A 75 15.21 -21.03 9.70
C CYS A 75 15.84 -22.36 10.11
N LYS A 76 15.06 -23.19 10.79
CA LYS A 76 15.42 -24.57 11.11
C LYS A 76 14.21 -25.47 10.87
N LEU A 77 14.46 -26.75 10.65
CA LEU A 77 13.40 -27.75 10.76
C LEU A 77 12.92 -27.84 12.23
N PRO A 78 11.61 -28.10 12.46
CA PRO A 78 10.57 -28.37 11.47
C PRO A 78 9.91 -27.09 10.90
N ARG A 79 10.15 -25.91 11.47
CA ARG A 79 9.47 -24.64 11.12
C ARG A 79 9.61 -24.26 9.64
N GLY A 80 10.76 -24.53 9.04
CA GLY A 80 11.01 -24.35 7.60
C GLY A 80 10.02 -25.06 6.68
N HIS A 81 9.48 -26.20 7.14
CA HIS A 81 8.55 -27.05 6.40
C HIS A 81 7.11 -27.00 6.94
N SER A 82 6.88 -26.33 8.06
CA SER A 82 5.56 -26.20 8.65
C SER A 82 4.64 -25.39 7.74
N GLU A 83 3.36 -25.77 7.73
CA GLU A 83 2.32 -25.04 6.99
C GLU A 83 1.65 -23.97 7.86
N ASP A 84 1.96 -23.93 9.15
CA ASP A 84 1.41 -22.99 10.13
C ASP A 84 1.77 -21.55 9.76
N PHE A 85 0.81 -20.65 9.91
CA PHE A 85 0.96 -19.24 9.55
C PHE A 85 2.19 -18.58 10.19
N ASP A 86 2.39 -18.80 11.49
CA ASP A 86 3.46 -18.14 12.26
C ASP A 86 4.86 -18.65 11.91
N HIS A 87 4.95 -19.85 11.34
CA HIS A 87 6.22 -20.44 10.89
C HIS A 87 6.62 -20.00 9.49
N ARG A 88 5.76 -19.29 8.74
CA ARG A 88 6.02 -18.92 7.33
C ARG A 88 7.12 -17.89 7.14
N ARG A 89 7.57 -17.21 8.20
CA ARG A 89 8.75 -16.33 8.15
C ARG A 89 10.06 -17.07 8.39
N SER A 90 9.98 -18.32 8.85
CA SER A 90 11.11 -19.24 8.95
C SER A 90 11.22 -19.99 7.63
N THR A 91 11.93 -19.45 6.63
CA THR A 91 11.99 -20.00 5.26
C THR A 91 13.44 -20.28 4.82
N PHE A 92 13.62 -21.25 3.91
CA PHE A 92 14.91 -21.51 3.25
C PHE A 92 15.17 -20.61 2.05
N GLY A 93 14.15 -19.87 1.59
CA GLY A 93 14.28 -18.91 0.49
C GLY A 93 14.33 -19.54 -0.91
N TYR A 94 14.24 -18.65 -1.90
CA TYR A 94 14.09 -18.96 -3.31
C TYR A 94 15.02 -18.10 -4.17
N SER A 95 16.34 -18.25 -3.96
CA SER A 95 17.39 -17.49 -4.64
C SER A 95 17.23 -17.46 -6.16
N ASP A 96 16.78 -18.57 -6.74
CA ASP A 96 16.65 -18.74 -8.20
C ASP A 96 15.53 -17.87 -8.78
N PHE A 97 14.63 -17.36 -7.92
CA PHE A 97 13.55 -16.45 -8.30
C PHE A 97 13.84 -14.99 -7.94
N SER A 98 15.07 -14.65 -7.55
CA SER A 98 15.46 -13.28 -7.19
C SER A 98 15.17 -12.28 -8.33
N TYR A 99 15.40 -12.72 -9.56
CA TYR A 99 15.23 -11.96 -10.80
C TYR A 99 14.10 -12.51 -11.68
N GLU A 100 13.20 -13.31 -11.13
CA GLU A 100 12.00 -13.73 -11.86
C GLU A 100 10.97 -12.60 -11.83
N PRO A 101 10.57 -11.99 -12.97
CA PRO A 101 9.61 -10.89 -12.98
C PRO A 101 8.26 -11.23 -12.34
N LEU A 102 7.80 -12.49 -12.43
CA LEU A 102 6.58 -12.93 -11.75
C LEU A 102 6.73 -12.98 -10.22
N ASN A 103 7.95 -12.96 -9.70
CA ASN A 103 8.25 -12.86 -8.28
C ASN A 103 8.37 -11.42 -7.79
N LEU A 104 8.33 -10.43 -8.69
CA LEU A 104 8.62 -9.03 -8.39
C LEU A 104 7.35 -8.17 -8.48
N ALA A 105 7.17 -7.27 -7.52
CA ALA A 105 6.09 -6.28 -7.49
C ALA A 105 6.54 -5.00 -6.76
N ILE A 106 5.73 -3.95 -6.79
CA ILE A 106 5.97 -2.74 -6.01
C ILE A 106 5.12 -2.75 -4.74
N SER A 107 5.75 -2.60 -3.57
CA SER A 107 5.07 -2.43 -2.28
C SER A 107 5.48 -1.11 -1.63
N CYS A 108 4.70 -0.61 -0.67
CA CYS A 108 5.17 0.45 0.22
C CYS A 108 6.11 -0.15 1.29
N ALA A 109 6.96 0.70 1.89
CA ALA A 109 7.92 0.26 2.90
C ALA A 109 7.25 -0.48 4.08
N ASP A 110 6.10 -0.01 4.54
CA ASP A 110 5.41 -0.66 5.67
C ASP A 110 4.91 -2.07 5.34
N CYS A 111 4.36 -2.28 4.14
CA CYS A 111 3.89 -3.59 3.73
C CYS A 111 5.06 -4.53 3.42
N ASN A 112 6.12 -4.03 2.78
CA ASN A 112 7.36 -4.78 2.57
C ASN A 112 7.93 -5.28 3.91
N ASN A 113 8.09 -4.37 4.87
CA ASN A 113 8.60 -4.69 6.21
C ASN A 113 7.66 -5.63 6.96
N SER A 114 6.35 -5.34 6.93
CA SER A 114 5.34 -6.16 7.62
C SER A 114 5.32 -7.57 7.05
N LYS A 115 5.33 -7.76 5.73
CA LYS A 115 5.41 -9.08 5.08
C LYS A 115 6.75 -9.76 5.36
N GLY A 116 7.85 -9.04 5.27
CA GLY A 116 9.21 -9.56 5.43
C GLY A 116 9.43 -10.87 4.66
N MET A 117 9.90 -11.89 5.39
CA MET A 117 10.23 -13.21 4.84
C MET A 117 9.04 -14.18 4.73
N PHE A 118 7.80 -13.68 4.78
CA PHE A 118 6.62 -14.55 4.70
C PHE A 118 6.61 -15.39 3.43
N ASP A 119 6.59 -16.71 3.60
CA ASP A 119 6.59 -17.72 2.57
C ASP A 119 5.17 -18.14 2.20
N SER A 120 4.77 -17.74 1.00
CA SER A 120 3.40 -17.90 0.50
C SER A 120 3.16 -19.20 -0.25
N LEU A 121 4.15 -20.12 -0.36
CA LEU A 121 3.92 -21.43 -0.97
C LEU A 121 3.10 -22.34 -0.08
N ILE A 122 2.17 -23.08 -0.69
CA ILE A 122 1.37 -24.11 -0.01
C ILE A 122 2.31 -25.20 0.53
N ASN A 123 3.07 -25.85 -0.35
CA ASN A 123 4.01 -26.90 0.01
C ASN A 123 5.44 -26.33 0.11
N ARG A 124 5.98 -26.33 1.33
CA ARG A 124 7.30 -25.79 1.67
C ARG A 124 8.37 -26.87 1.88
N LYS A 125 8.01 -28.15 1.74
CA LYS A 125 8.91 -29.29 1.95
C LYS A 125 9.91 -29.48 0.81
N ARG A 126 9.62 -28.91 -0.37
CA ARG A 126 10.48 -29.02 -1.56
C ARG A 126 10.54 -27.68 -2.27
N LYS A 127 11.75 -27.22 -2.57
CA LYS A 127 11.98 -26.03 -3.38
C LYS A 127 11.58 -26.33 -4.84
N PRO A 128 10.72 -25.52 -5.47
CA PRO A 128 10.31 -25.74 -6.86
C PRO A 128 11.44 -25.38 -7.82
N ILE A 129 11.57 -26.14 -8.91
CA ILE A 129 12.60 -25.93 -9.95
C ILE A 129 12.22 -24.76 -10.88
N ARG A 130 10.93 -24.58 -11.15
CA ARG A 130 10.38 -23.49 -11.97
C ARG A 130 9.52 -22.58 -11.11
N TYR A 131 9.31 -21.34 -11.56
CA TYR A 131 8.42 -20.43 -10.86
C TYR A 131 7.02 -21.05 -10.74
N PRO A 132 6.43 -21.10 -9.53
CA PRO A 132 5.19 -21.85 -9.32
C PRO A 132 3.99 -21.25 -10.05
N ALA A 133 3.07 -22.12 -10.48
CA ALA A 133 1.77 -21.70 -10.99
C ALA A 133 0.89 -21.15 -9.86
N ALA A 134 -0.11 -20.34 -10.20
CA ALA A 134 -1.01 -19.65 -9.27
C ALA A 134 -1.57 -20.53 -8.14
N LYS A 135 -2.00 -21.76 -8.46
CA LYS A 135 -2.54 -22.76 -7.51
C LYS A 135 -1.57 -23.27 -6.44
N ARG A 136 -0.31 -22.83 -6.45
CA ARG A 136 0.73 -23.20 -5.49
C ARG A 136 0.92 -22.15 -4.39
N PHE A 137 0.24 -21.02 -4.50
CA PHE A 137 0.28 -19.93 -3.52
C PHE A 137 -0.94 -19.97 -2.60
N LEU A 138 -0.73 -19.63 -1.33
CA LEU A 138 -1.80 -19.50 -0.34
C LEU A 138 -2.53 -18.18 -0.45
N TRP A 139 -1.79 -17.13 -0.77
CA TRP A 139 -2.32 -15.78 -0.86
C TRP A 139 -2.64 -15.39 -2.29
N PHE A 140 -3.35 -14.28 -2.50
CA PHE A 140 -3.53 -13.79 -3.86
C PHE A 140 -2.16 -13.49 -4.49
N HIS A 141 -1.97 -13.86 -5.76
CA HIS A 141 -0.74 -13.58 -6.47
C HIS A 141 -0.95 -12.38 -7.40
N PRO A 142 -0.20 -11.27 -7.26
CA PRO A 142 -0.43 -10.03 -7.99
C PRO A 142 -0.44 -10.14 -9.52
N HIS A 143 0.33 -11.08 -10.06
CA HIS A 143 0.40 -11.34 -11.51
C HIS A 143 -0.70 -12.28 -12.01
N PHE A 144 -1.28 -13.11 -11.15
CA PHE A 144 -2.21 -14.17 -11.56
C PHE A 144 -3.66 -13.87 -11.20
N HIS A 145 -3.90 -13.09 -10.14
CA HIS A 145 -5.24 -12.86 -9.60
C HIS A 145 -5.59 -11.37 -9.58
N LYS A 146 -6.89 -11.06 -9.63
CA LYS A 146 -7.36 -9.69 -9.42
C LYS A 146 -7.53 -9.42 -7.93
N TYR A 147 -6.87 -8.38 -7.43
CA TYR A 147 -6.93 -7.97 -6.03
C TYR A 147 -8.36 -7.89 -5.46
N SER A 148 -9.29 -7.28 -6.21
CA SER A 148 -10.68 -7.07 -5.80
C SER A 148 -11.52 -8.35 -5.71
N GLU A 149 -11.04 -9.46 -6.27
CA GLU A 149 -11.65 -10.79 -6.08
C GLU A 149 -11.24 -11.40 -4.73
N HIS A 150 -10.16 -10.93 -4.11
CA HIS A 150 -9.60 -11.48 -2.87
C HIS A 150 -9.74 -10.56 -1.66
N ILE A 151 -9.65 -9.24 -1.83
CA ILE A 151 -9.69 -8.24 -0.75
C ILE A 151 -10.55 -7.06 -1.18
N THR A 152 -11.47 -6.66 -0.30
CA THR A 152 -12.25 -5.43 -0.41
C THR A 152 -11.60 -4.34 0.44
N LEU A 153 -11.55 -3.13 -0.10
CA LEU A 153 -11.14 -1.90 0.60
C LEU A 153 -12.35 -0.97 0.66
N ASN A 154 -12.79 -0.58 1.86
CA ASN A 154 -13.82 0.43 2.02
C ASN A 154 -13.21 1.85 2.05
N GLU A 155 -14.07 2.85 2.13
CA GLU A 155 -13.69 4.28 2.11
C GLU A 155 -12.83 4.70 3.34
N ASN A 156 -12.94 3.94 4.43
CA ASN A 156 -12.17 4.14 5.66
C ASN A 156 -10.88 3.30 5.70
N PHE A 157 -10.46 2.77 4.55
CA PHE A 157 -9.27 1.94 4.41
C PHE A 157 -9.26 0.69 5.29
N THR A 158 -10.44 0.17 5.62
CA THR A 158 -10.60 -1.15 6.24
C THR A 158 -10.47 -2.22 5.16
N PHE A 159 -9.66 -3.23 5.45
CA PHE A 159 -9.41 -4.35 4.55
C PHE A 159 -10.25 -5.56 4.98
N THR A 160 -11.12 -6.04 4.09
CA THR A 160 -11.97 -7.21 4.34
C THR A 160 -11.59 -8.33 3.39
N LYS A 161 -11.43 -9.55 3.91
CA LYS A 161 -11.17 -10.73 3.08
C LYS A 161 -12.41 -11.12 2.27
N ARG A 162 -12.20 -11.52 1.02
CA ARG A 162 -13.20 -12.23 0.18
C ARG A 162 -12.85 -13.69 -0.05
N THR A 163 -11.60 -14.07 0.22
CA THR A 163 -11.06 -15.42 0.07
C THR A 163 -10.01 -15.66 1.15
N ASP A 164 -9.65 -16.92 1.39
CA ASP A 164 -8.53 -17.27 2.26
C ASP A 164 -7.22 -16.62 1.79
N GLY A 165 -7.03 -16.53 0.47
CA GLY A 165 -5.85 -15.86 -0.07
C GLY A 165 -5.80 -14.36 0.23
N GLY A 166 -6.95 -13.72 0.42
CA GLY A 166 -7.03 -12.36 0.95
C GLY A 166 -6.69 -12.28 2.44
N ASP A 167 -7.19 -13.23 3.24
CA ASP A 167 -6.89 -13.34 4.68
C ASP A 167 -5.38 -13.43 4.94
N PHE A 168 -4.68 -14.28 4.18
CA PHE A 168 -3.24 -14.45 4.30
C PHE A 168 -2.48 -13.14 4.06
N VAL A 169 -2.85 -12.34 3.04
CA VAL A 169 -2.21 -11.03 2.81
C VAL A 169 -2.52 -10.07 3.94
N ILE A 170 -3.79 -9.96 4.33
CA ILE A 170 -4.23 -9.03 5.37
C ILE A 170 -3.43 -9.26 6.65
N ARG A 171 -3.32 -10.53 7.09
CA ARG A 171 -2.57 -10.89 8.30
C ARG A 171 -1.06 -10.72 8.11
N ALA A 172 -0.50 -11.18 6.99
CA ALA A 172 0.95 -11.13 6.77
C ALA A 172 1.47 -9.69 6.66
N CYS A 173 0.67 -8.80 6.08
CA CYS A 173 0.97 -7.37 5.92
C CYS A 173 0.43 -6.49 7.06
N LYS A 174 -0.20 -7.10 8.09
CA LYS A 174 -0.80 -6.43 9.26
C LYS A 174 -1.84 -5.37 8.89
N LEU A 175 -2.63 -5.64 7.85
CA LEU A 175 -3.71 -4.76 7.37
C LEU A 175 -5.00 -4.89 8.18
N ASN A 176 -5.00 -5.70 9.24
CA ASN A 176 -6.09 -5.82 10.21
C ASN A 176 -5.79 -5.08 11.53
N LEU A 177 -4.59 -4.52 11.69
CA LEU A 177 -4.22 -3.79 12.88
C LEU A 177 -4.61 -2.33 12.72
N VAL A 178 -5.71 -1.93 13.37
CA VAL A 178 -6.27 -0.57 13.31
C VAL A 178 -5.20 0.47 13.58
N GLU A 179 -4.42 0.32 14.66
CA GLU A 179 -3.33 1.24 15.00
C GLU A 179 -2.29 1.39 13.89
N SER A 180 -1.95 0.30 13.19
CA SER A 180 -0.98 0.32 12.09
C SER A 180 -1.54 1.05 10.88
N LEU A 181 -2.83 0.85 10.56
CA LEU A 181 -3.47 1.54 9.45
C LEU A 181 -3.72 3.01 9.77
N GLU A 182 -4.26 3.30 10.95
CA GLU A 182 -4.45 4.66 11.44
C GLU A 182 -3.14 5.43 11.40
N LYS A 183 -2.05 4.88 11.95
CA LYS A 183 -0.74 5.53 11.90
C LYS A 183 -0.30 5.85 10.48
N ARG A 184 -0.46 4.91 9.53
CA ARG A 184 -0.03 5.09 8.13
C ARG A 184 -0.85 6.17 7.41
N PHE A 185 -2.18 6.06 7.46
CA PHE A 185 -3.08 6.96 6.73
C PHE A 185 -3.18 8.34 7.39
N LEU A 186 -3.15 8.39 8.73
CA LEU A 186 -3.11 9.65 9.47
C LEU A 186 -1.79 10.39 9.28
N ALA A 187 -0.64 9.70 9.24
CA ALA A 187 0.65 10.37 9.00
C ALA A 187 0.67 11.10 7.65
N ARG A 188 0.05 10.51 6.61
CA ARG A 188 -0.14 11.17 5.32
C ARG A 188 -1.00 12.42 5.45
N ALA A 189 -2.22 12.27 5.99
CA ALA A 189 -3.14 13.39 6.17
C ALA A 189 -2.53 14.52 7.01
N VAL A 190 -1.77 14.19 8.06
CA VAL A 190 -1.06 15.17 8.90
C VAL A 190 0.01 15.91 8.09
N THR A 191 0.79 15.21 7.27
CA THR A 191 1.80 15.85 6.41
C THR A 191 1.13 16.84 5.45
N ASN A 192 -0.02 16.48 4.88
CA ASN A 192 -0.79 17.39 4.00
C ASN A 192 -1.23 18.68 4.70
N VAL A 193 -1.73 18.60 5.94
CA VAL A 193 -2.15 19.82 6.65
C VAL A 193 -0.94 20.64 7.13
N VAL A 194 0.20 19.99 7.46
CA VAL A 194 1.40 20.69 7.93
C VAL A 194 1.90 21.72 6.92
N HIS A 195 1.81 21.38 5.62
CA HIS A 195 2.26 22.23 4.53
C HIS A 195 1.20 23.19 3.96
N ALA A 196 0.00 23.22 4.53
CA ALA A 196 -1.09 24.07 4.04
C ALA A 196 -1.01 25.49 4.62
N ASP A 197 -1.21 26.52 3.79
CA ASP A 197 -1.15 27.93 4.19
C ASP A 197 -2.27 28.37 5.15
N GLY A 198 -3.33 27.57 5.25
CA GLY A 198 -4.48 27.83 6.12
C GLY A 198 -5.51 26.71 6.07
N LEU A 199 -6.62 26.86 6.81
CA LEU A 199 -7.66 25.84 6.91
C LEU A 199 -8.30 25.52 5.56
N GLU A 200 -8.56 26.52 4.73
CA GLU A 200 -9.18 26.34 3.40
C GLU A 200 -8.27 25.51 2.47
N HIS A 201 -6.99 25.89 2.33
CA HIS A 201 -6.00 25.12 1.56
C HIS A 201 -5.85 23.69 2.13
N ALA A 202 -5.86 23.54 3.46
CA ALA A 202 -5.80 22.21 4.07
C ALA A 202 -7.02 21.36 3.71
N VAL A 203 -8.23 21.92 3.82
CA VAL A 203 -9.49 21.24 3.50
C VAL A 203 -9.54 20.86 2.02
N ASP A 204 -9.11 21.74 1.12
CA ASP A 204 -9.01 21.46 -0.32
C ASP A 204 -8.08 20.29 -0.60
N THR A 205 -6.89 20.30 0.01
CA THR A 205 -5.89 19.23 -0.12
C THR A 205 -6.40 17.90 0.44
N ILE A 206 -6.99 17.93 1.64
CA ILE A 206 -7.55 16.74 2.29
C ILE A 206 -8.70 16.17 1.45
N ALA A 207 -9.63 17.00 0.97
CA ALA A 207 -10.76 16.57 0.16
C ALA A 207 -10.32 15.98 -1.18
N ALA A 208 -9.33 16.59 -1.86
CA ALA A 208 -8.75 16.04 -3.09
C ALA A 208 -8.14 14.65 -2.85
N ASN A 209 -7.43 14.47 -1.74
CA ASN A 209 -6.81 13.19 -1.38
C ASN A 209 -7.83 12.12 -0.95
N ILE A 210 -8.93 12.50 -0.30
CA ILE A 210 -10.04 11.58 -0.01
C ILE A 210 -10.65 11.09 -1.33
N ARG A 211 -10.95 11.99 -2.28
CA ARG A 211 -11.43 11.62 -3.63
C ARG A 211 -10.43 10.72 -4.37
N GLY A 212 -9.13 11.02 -4.24
CA GLY A 212 -8.03 10.22 -4.79
C GLY A 212 -7.81 8.87 -4.09
N LYS A 213 -8.57 8.56 -3.03
CA LYS A 213 -8.42 7.37 -2.20
C LYS A 213 -6.96 7.21 -1.73
N ILE A 214 -6.45 8.28 -1.12
CA ILE A 214 -5.16 8.31 -0.42
C ILE A 214 -5.34 7.90 1.06
N TYR A 215 -6.39 8.41 1.71
CA TYR A 215 -6.85 8.10 3.08
C TYR A 215 -8.35 8.45 3.21
N GLY A 216 -8.99 8.01 4.29
CA GLY A 216 -10.43 8.20 4.53
C GLY A 216 -10.75 9.53 5.20
N ILE A 217 -12.05 9.84 5.29
CA ILE A 217 -12.52 11.10 5.89
C ILE A 217 -12.13 11.22 7.36
N GLU A 218 -12.18 10.11 8.11
CA GLU A 218 -11.81 10.08 9.52
C GLU A 218 -10.35 10.49 9.74
N GLN A 219 -9.43 10.02 8.90
CA GLN A 219 -8.01 10.40 9.00
C GLN A 219 -7.80 11.86 8.58
N GLY A 220 -8.53 12.33 7.57
CA GLY A 220 -8.56 13.74 7.18
C GLY A 220 -9.04 14.64 8.33
N ALA A 221 -10.15 14.27 8.98
CA ALA A 221 -10.72 15.00 10.11
C ALA A 221 -9.74 15.04 11.30
N LYS A 222 -9.18 13.89 11.68
CA LYS A 222 -8.13 13.80 12.72
C LYS A 222 -6.92 14.69 12.41
N ALA A 223 -6.51 14.82 11.15
CA ALA A 223 -5.43 15.72 10.76
C ALA A 223 -5.82 17.21 10.89
N LEU A 224 -7.02 17.60 10.47
CA LEU A 224 -7.51 18.97 10.63
C LEU A 224 -7.63 19.38 12.11
N ILE A 225 -8.16 18.49 12.95
CA ILE A 225 -8.25 18.69 14.41
C ILE A 225 -6.87 19.03 15.00
N ARG A 226 -5.84 18.27 14.62
CA ARG A 226 -4.46 18.45 15.11
C ARG A 226 -3.85 19.82 14.78
N ARG A 227 -4.26 20.46 13.68
CA ARG A 227 -3.68 21.75 13.23
C ARG A 227 -4.57 22.96 13.51
N PHE A 228 -5.88 22.82 13.36
CA PHE A 228 -6.82 23.95 13.31
C PHE A 228 -7.78 24.02 14.50
N ASN A 229 -7.54 23.25 15.56
CA ASN A 229 -8.34 23.27 16.78
C ASN A 229 -9.86 23.09 16.53
N LEU A 230 -10.17 22.16 15.63
CA LEU A 230 -11.53 21.70 15.36
C LEU A 230 -11.91 20.59 16.34
N ASN A 231 -13.21 20.40 16.58
CA ASN A 231 -13.70 19.12 17.09
C ASN A 231 -14.02 18.15 15.92
N MET A 232 -14.31 16.88 16.24
CA MET A 232 -14.57 15.86 15.20
C MET A 232 -15.76 16.22 14.30
N VAL A 233 -16.86 16.69 14.88
CA VAL A 233 -18.07 17.07 14.14
C VAL A 233 -17.77 18.21 13.18
N GLU A 234 -17.04 19.23 13.62
CA GLU A 234 -16.65 20.36 12.78
C GLU A 234 -15.76 19.92 11.61
N ALA A 235 -14.73 19.13 11.91
CA ALA A 235 -13.79 18.66 10.90
C ALA A 235 -14.46 17.75 9.85
N GLU A 236 -15.32 16.82 10.28
CA GLU A 236 -16.10 15.98 9.38
C GLU A 236 -17.09 16.79 8.55
N THR A 237 -17.81 17.74 9.17
CA THR A 237 -18.77 18.61 8.47
C THR A 237 -18.09 19.39 7.36
N VAL A 238 -16.98 20.10 7.66
CA VAL A 238 -16.24 20.87 6.65
C VAL A 238 -15.78 19.98 5.49
N LEU A 239 -15.27 18.77 5.80
CA LEU A 239 -14.82 17.84 4.76
C LEU A 239 -15.98 17.27 3.95
N GLN A 240 -17.09 16.89 4.57
CA GLN A 240 -18.27 16.39 3.88
C GLN A 240 -18.85 17.46 2.96
N THR A 241 -19.03 18.68 3.46
CA THR A 241 -19.49 19.83 2.67
C THR A 241 -18.56 20.09 1.49
N LYS A 242 -17.23 20.01 1.68
CA LYS A 242 -16.28 20.16 0.58
C LYS A 242 -16.30 19.00 -0.41
N LEU A 243 -16.55 17.77 0.05
CA LEU A 243 -16.60 16.58 -0.80
C LEU A 243 -17.84 16.58 -1.70
N THR A 244 -18.98 17.06 -1.17
CA THR A 244 -20.25 17.23 -1.90
C THR A 244 -20.30 18.49 -2.77
N ASP A 245 -19.43 19.48 -2.52
CA ASP A 245 -19.13 20.62 -3.38
C ASP A 245 -18.46 20.14 -4.69
N SER A 246 -19.25 19.50 -5.56
CA SER A 246 -18.92 19.27 -6.97
C SER A 246 -19.20 20.53 -7.79
N VAL A 247 -18.85 20.55 -9.07
CA VAL A 247 -18.84 21.76 -9.93
C VAL A 247 -20.21 22.51 -9.95
N ASP A 248 -21.31 21.86 -9.58
CA ASP A 248 -22.68 22.40 -9.49
C ASP A 248 -23.17 22.73 -8.06
N ALA A 249 -22.28 22.85 -7.07
CA ALA A 249 -22.70 23.09 -5.69
C ALA A 249 -23.49 24.41 -5.53
N ASP A 250 -24.62 24.28 -4.84
CA ASP A 250 -25.49 25.37 -4.44
C ASP A 250 -24.68 26.50 -3.76
N ILE A 251 -25.01 27.76 -4.09
CA ILE A 251 -24.41 28.97 -3.51
C ILE A 251 -24.38 28.88 -1.98
N LYS A 252 -25.42 28.27 -1.39
CA LYS A 252 -25.55 28.03 0.05
C LYS A 252 -24.41 27.20 0.64
N VAL A 253 -23.96 26.14 -0.05
CA VAL A 253 -22.87 25.26 0.41
C VAL A 253 -21.55 26.03 0.51
N ARG A 254 -21.30 26.93 -0.46
CA ARG A 254 -20.10 27.78 -0.48
C ARG A 254 -20.15 28.86 0.60
N GLU A 255 -21.32 29.43 0.87
CA GLU A 255 -21.51 30.39 1.95
C GLU A 255 -21.33 29.73 3.33
N ASP A 256 -21.86 28.53 3.53
CA ASP A 256 -21.71 27.76 4.76
C ASP A 256 -20.23 27.42 5.01
N LEU A 257 -19.48 26.95 4.00
CA LEU A 257 -18.04 26.72 4.10
C LEU A 257 -17.27 27.99 4.48
N ARG A 258 -17.54 29.12 3.81
CA ARG A 258 -16.90 30.40 4.11
C ARG A 258 -17.21 30.87 5.54
N ARG A 259 -18.45 30.67 6.01
CA ARG A 259 -18.85 31.00 7.37
C ARG A 259 -18.10 30.13 8.38
N MET A 260 -18.01 28.83 8.14
CA MET A 260 -17.24 27.91 9.00
C MET A 260 -15.77 28.31 9.07
N PHE A 261 -15.13 28.61 7.93
CA PHE A 261 -13.73 29.06 7.91
C PHE A 261 -13.51 30.35 8.71
N ARG A 262 -14.41 31.33 8.60
CA ARG A 262 -14.32 32.57 9.40
C ARG A 262 -14.40 32.30 10.90
N VAL A 263 -15.34 31.45 11.33
CA VAL A 263 -15.53 31.12 12.75
C VAL A 263 -14.29 30.40 13.30
N VAL A 264 -13.73 29.45 12.55
CA VAL A 264 -12.56 28.69 13.00
C VAL A 264 -11.30 29.55 13.03
N ASN A 265 -11.05 30.34 11.99
CA ASN A 265 -9.86 31.20 11.92
C ASN A 265 -9.89 32.33 12.96
N ALA A 266 -11.06 32.67 13.51
CA ALA A 266 -11.18 33.65 14.60
C ALA A 266 -10.86 33.07 15.99
N ARG A 267 -10.60 31.76 16.12
CA ARG A 267 -10.28 31.13 17.41
C ARG A 267 -8.85 31.46 17.84
N PRO A 268 -8.61 31.67 19.15
CA PRO A 268 -7.25 31.81 19.65
C PRO A 268 -6.45 30.52 19.40
N PRO A 269 -5.13 30.62 19.11
CA PRO A 269 -4.29 29.46 18.90
C PRO A 269 -4.23 28.58 20.16
N LEU A 270 -4.10 27.27 19.95
CA LEU A 270 -3.89 26.32 21.05
C LEU A 270 -2.62 26.72 21.81
N LYS A 271 -2.72 26.87 23.14
CA LYS A 271 -1.56 27.07 24.00
C LYS A 271 -0.67 25.82 23.91
N SER A 272 0.61 26.04 23.60
CA SER A 272 1.66 25.01 23.50
C SER A 272 1.84 24.24 24.80
#